data_AF-A0A2V9PYH8-F1
#
_entry.id   AF-A0A2V9PYH8-F1
#
_cell.length_a   1.000
_cell.length_b   1.000
_cell.length_c   1.000
_cell.angle_alpha   90.00
_cell.angle_beta   90.00
_cell.angle_gamma   90.00
#
_symmetry.space_group_name_H-M   'P 1'
#
loop_
_entity.id
_entity.type
_entity.pdbx_description
1 polymer ?
#
loop_
_entity_poly.entity_id
_entity_poly.type
_entity_poly.pdbx_seq_one_letter_code
_entity_poly.pdbx_strand_id
1 'polypeptide(L)'
;MPTLLYVAVKLIAYIAWCWLGLRLWRVGSATFISAIALGSLRLAIGVVFGVTIFLAGPISDEHLIWKYIAIYAPVRVVEWSILAWVIGRRSDTQTGLIWILWCFGGVVVSFVADFASPQGIEGHFCVGRCLC
;
A
#
# COMPACT_ATOMS: atom_id res chain seq x y z
N MET A 1 -5.41 14.14 15.89
CA MET A 1 -4.06 13.57 16.11
C MET A 1 -3.87 12.14 15.57
N PRO A 2 -4.78 11.17 15.75
CA PRO A 2 -4.50 9.78 15.34
C PRO A 2 -4.40 9.59 13.81
N THR A 3 -5.07 10.43 13.02
CA THR A 3 -4.96 10.42 11.55
C THR A 3 -3.58 10.82 11.03
N LEU A 4 -2.90 11.78 11.69
CA LEU A 4 -1.54 12.20 11.29
C LEU A 4 -0.53 11.08 11.58
N LEU A 5 -0.66 10.43 12.74
CA LEU A 5 0.15 9.27 13.09
C LEU A 5 -0.07 8.13 12.08
N TYR A 6 -1.33 7.83 11.74
CA TYR A 6 -1.68 6.83 10.75
C TYR A 6 -1.05 7.11 9.38
N VAL A 7 -1.15 8.35 8.89
CA VAL A 7 -0.55 8.76 7.61
C VAL A 7 0.97 8.67 7.66
N ALA A 8 1.60 9.09 8.77
CA ALA A 8 3.05 9.01 8.94
C ALA A 8 3.55 7.55 8.94
N VAL A 9 2.88 6.66 9.68
CA VAL A 9 3.21 5.22 9.71
C VAL A 9 3.06 4.61 8.32
N LYS A 10 1.98 4.92 7.61
CA LYS A 10 1.79 4.46 6.22
C LYS A 10 2.89 4.95 5.30
N LEU A 11 3.23 6.23 5.37
CA LEU A 11 4.27 6.80 4.53
C LEU A 11 5.62 6.12 4.80
N ILE A 12 6.01 5.97 6.07
CA ILE A 12 7.25 5.28 6.46
C ILE A 12 7.26 3.83 5.95
N ALA A 13 6.17 3.10 6.16
CA ALA A 13 6.03 1.72 5.71
C ALA A 13 6.15 1.59 4.19
N TYR A 14 5.52 2.50 3.43
CA TYR A 14 5.58 2.51 1.97
C TYR A 14 6.97 2.90 1.45
N ILE A 15 7.63 3.87 2.08
CA ILE A 15 9.02 4.24 1.74
C ILE A 15 9.95 3.06 2.00
N ALA A 16 9.85 2.42 3.16
CA ALA A 16 10.67 1.27 3.54
C ALA A 16 10.47 0.10 2.58
N TRP A 17 9.21 -0.21 2.23
CA TRP A 17 8.93 -1.25 1.24
C TRP A 17 9.53 -0.85 -0.11
N CYS A 18 9.20 0.33 -0.65
CA CYS A 18 9.71 0.82 -1.94
C CYS A 18 11.25 0.85 -2.02
N TRP A 19 11.94 1.16 -0.92
CA TRP A 19 13.39 1.08 -0.82
C TRP A 19 13.91 -0.35 -1.03
N LEU A 20 13.26 -1.35 -0.42
CA LEU A 20 13.59 -2.76 -0.64
C LEU A 20 13.43 -3.15 -2.12
N GLY A 21 12.37 -2.68 -2.79
CA GLY A 21 12.13 -3.00 -4.20
C GLY A 21 13.13 -2.35 -5.13
N LEU A 22 13.52 -1.11 -4.84
CA LEU A 22 14.63 -0.47 -5.52
C LEU A 22 15.93 -1.26 -5.36
N ARG A 23 16.20 -1.81 -4.16
CA ARG A 23 17.36 -2.66 -3.92
C ARG A 23 17.27 -4.02 -4.62
N LEU A 24 16.08 -4.59 -4.77
CA LEU A 24 15.88 -5.87 -5.47
C LEU A 24 16.00 -5.74 -6.99
N TRP A 25 15.46 -4.66 -7.57
CA TRP A 25 15.35 -4.52 -9.03
C TRP A 25 16.34 -3.53 -9.64
N ARG A 26 16.88 -2.58 -8.86
CA ARG A 26 17.76 -1.53 -9.35
C ARG A 26 18.86 -1.17 -8.34
N VAL A 27 19.67 -2.17 -7.97
CA VAL A 27 20.78 -2.01 -7.00
C VAL A 27 21.62 -0.75 -7.28
N GLY A 28 21.95 -0.48 -8.55
CA GLY A 28 22.78 0.67 -8.95
C GLY A 28 22.09 2.03 -8.96
N SER A 29 20.74 2.10 -8.95
CA SER A 29 19.99 3.36 -8.95
C SER A 29 19.11 3.54 -7.71
N ALA A 30 19.31 2.72 -6.68
CA ALA A 30 18.55 2.76 -5.44
C ALA A 30 18.99 3.96 -4.59
N THR A 31 18.35 5.12 -4.78
CA THR A 31 18.55 6.31 -3.93
C THR A 31 17.40 6.47 -2.93
N PHE A 32 17.72 6.99 -1.74
CA PHE A 32 16.72 7.19 -0.69
C PHE A 32 15.63 8.17 -1.14
N ILE A 33 16.01 9.18 -1.93
CA ILE A 33 15.08 10.14 -2.55
C ILE A 33 14.09 9.43 -3.48
N SER A 34 14.55 8.46 -4.28
CA SER A 34 13.65 7.66 -5.13
C SER A 34 12.68 6.84 -4.28
N ALA A 35 13.10 6.28 -3.14
CA ALA A 35 12.19 5.55 -2.24
C ALA A 35 11.14 6.48 -1.61
N ILE A 36 11.54 7.69 -1.21
CA ILE A 36 10.59 8.71 -0.73
C ILE A 36 9.57 9.03 -1.82
N ALA A 37 10.01 9.32 -3.04
CA ALA A 37 9.12 9.65 -4.15
C ALA A 37 8.13 8.51 -4.45
N LEU A 38 8.60 7.25 -4.47
CA LEU A 38 7.76 6.08 -4.71
C LEU A 38 6.80 5.79 -3.55
N GLY A 39 7.25 5.93 -2.30
CA GLY A 39 6.39 5.78 -1.13
C GLY A 39 5.29 6.83 -1.07
N SER A 40 5.62 8.09 -1.38
CA SER A 40 4.65 9.18 -1.53
C SER A 40 3.68 8.95 -2.68
N LEU A 41 4.16 8.49 -3.84
CA LEU A 41 3.32 8.11 -4.97
C LEU A 41 2.34 6.99 -4.57
N ARG A 42 2.82 5.98 -3.85
CA ARG A 42 2.00 4.87 -3.36
C ARG A 42 0.89 5.36 -2.41
N LEU A 43 1.22 6.29 -1.52
CA LEU A 43 0.24 6.92 -0.63
C LEU A 43 -0.80 7.71 -1.43
N ALA A 44 -0.36 8.53 -2.39
CA ALA A 44 -1.24 9.31 -3.26
C ALA A 44 -2.19 8.43 -4.07
N ILE A 45 -1.69 7.34 -4.67
CA ILE A 45 -2.51 6.34 -5.36
C ILE A 45 -3.56 5.77 -4.40
N GLY A 46 -3.16 5.39 -3.18
CA GLY A 46 -4.07 4.87 -2.17
C GLY A 46 -5.16 5.87 -1.76
N VAL A 47 -4.84 7.16 -1.71
CA VAL A 47 -5.83 8.23 -1.47
C VAL A 47 -6.82 8.33 -2.64
N VAL A 48 -6.34 8.32 -3.89
CA VAL A 48 -7.20 8.37 -5.08
C VAL A 48 -8.17 7.19 -5.12
N PHE A 49 -7.67 5.96 -4.99
CA PHE A 49 -8.54 4.78 -4.91
C PHE A 49 -9.45 4.82 -3.68
N GLY A 50 -8.97 5.40 -2.58
CA GLY A 50 -9.71 5.72 -1.37
C GLY A 50 -10.99 6.49 -1.65
N VAL A 51 -10.81 7.67 -2.22
CA VAL A 51 -11.89 8.58 -2.60
C VAL A 51 -12.82 7.93 -3.62
N THR A 52 -12.28 7.24 -4.63
CA THR A 52 -13.11 6.58 -5.66
C THR A 52 -14.04 5.53 -5.05
N ILE A 53 -13.56 4.70 -4.12
CA ILE A 53 -14.41 3.68 -3.48
C ILE A 53 -15.43 4.34 -2.55
N PHE A 54 -15.05 5.39 -1.83
CA PHE A 54 -15.97 6.16 -1.00
C PHE A 54 -17.13 6.76 -1.82
N LEU A 55 -16.82 7.29 -3.01
CA LEU A 55 -17.82 7.84 -3.93
C LEU A 55 -18.68 6.76 -4.61
N ALA A 56 -18.16 5.54 -4.76
CA ALA A 56 -18.87 4.44 -5.40
C ALA A 56 -20.03 3.87 -4.56
N GLY A 57 -20.08 4.15 -3.25
CA GLY A 57 -21.25 3.86 -2.41
C GLY A 57 -20.91 3.65 -0.93
N PRO A 58 -21.87 3.90 -0.01
CA PRO A 58 -21.67 3.73 1.41
C PRO A 58 -21.43 2.25 1.76
N ILE A 59 -20.37 2.01 2.49
CA ILE A 59 -19.98 0.68 2.92
C ILE A 59 -20.75 0.36 4.22
N SER A 60 -21.85 -0.38 4.11
CA SER A 60 -22.52 -0.98 5.30
C SER A 60 -21.55 -1.90 6.06
N ASP A 61 -21.59 -1.86 7.39
CA ASP A 61 -20.72 -2.60 8.31
C ASP A 61 -20.97 -4.12 8.33
N GLU A 62 -22.07 -4.59 7.74
CA GLU A 62 -22.53 -5.97 7.91
C GLU A 62 -21.59 -7.05 7.31
N HIS A 63 -20.60 -6.67 6.48
CA HIS A 63 -19.64 -7.62 5.89
C HIS A 63 -18.21 -7.03 5.69
N LEU A 64 -17.63 -6.41 6.72
CA LEU A 64 -16.30 -5.77 6.66
C LEU A 64 -15.19 -6.68 6.12
N ILE A 65 -15.10 -7.93 6.59
CA ILE A 65 -14.07 -8.90 6.15
C ILE A 65 -14.25 -9.25 4.66
N TRP A 66 -15.49 -9.48 4.22
CA TRP A 66 -15.75 -9.83 2.82
C TRP A 66 -15.39 -8.68 1.89
N LYS A 67 -15.75 -7.44 2.26
CA LYS A 67 -15.37 -6.25 1.49
C LYS A 67 -13.85 -6.06 1.48
N TYR A 68 -13.18 -6.31 2.61
CA TYR A 68 -11.72 -6.31 2.69
C TYR A 68 -11.09 -7.24 1.65
N ILE A 69 -11.54 -8.50 1.60
CA ILE A 69 -11.00 -9.50 0.68
C ILE A 69 -11.44 -9.25 -0.76
N ALA A 70 -12.69 -8.87 -1.01
CA ALA A 70 -13.25 -8.75 -2.36
C ALA A 70 -12.93 -7.42 -3.06
N ILE A 71 -12.70 -6.35 -2.29
CA ILE A 71 -12.49 -5.00 -2.83
C ILE A 71 -11.09 -4.51 -2.47
N TYR A 72 -10.76 -4.47 -1.18
CA TYR A 72 -9.53 -3.80 -0.74
C TYR A 72 -8.25 -4.56 -1.07
N ALA A 73 -8.23 -5.88 -0.90
CA ALA A 73 -7.05 -6.68 -1.24
C ALA A 73 -6.74 -6.65 -2.75
N PRO A 74 -7.71 -6.84 -3.67
CA PRO A 74 -7.50 -6.70 -5.12
C PRO A 74 -7.02 -5.31 -5.50
N VAL A 75 -7.61 -4.26 -4.93
CA VAL A 75 -7.16 -2.89 -5.18
C VAL A 75 -5.71 -2.70 -4.73
N ARG A 76 -5.34 -3.18 -3.54
CA ARG A 76 -3.93 -3.13 -3.08
C ARG A 76 -3.00 -3.89 -4.02
N VAL A 77 -3.40 -5.05 -4.52
CA VAL A 77 -2.61 -5.79 -5.52
C VAL A 77 -2.41 -4.93 -6.77
N VAL A 78 -3.44 -4.26 -7.28
CA VAL A 78 -3.33 -3.34 -8.42
C VAL A 78 -2.39 -2.17 -8.10
N GLU A 79 -2.55 -1.53 -6.95
CA GLU A 79 -1.70 -0.41 -6.50
C GLU A 79 -0.22 -0.82 -6.43
N TRP A 80 0.08 -1.99 -5.85
CA TRP A 80 1.44 -2.53 -5.77
C TRP A 80 1.97 -3.02 -7.11
N SER A 81 1.09 -3.51 -7.99
CA SER A 81 1.43 -3.90 -9.37
C SER A 81 1.90 -2.69 -10.19
N ILE A 82 1.24 -1.54 -10.04
CA ILE A 82 1.64 -0.28 -10.67
C ILE A 82 3.05 0.11 -10.20
N LEU A 83 3.31 0.05 -8.89
CA LEU A 83 4.62 0.36 -8.32
C LEU A 83 5.69 -0.63 -8.78
N ALA A 84 5.37 -1.93 -8.79
CA ALA A 84 6.27 -2.97 -9.29
C ALA A 84 6.61 -2.75 -10.77
N TRP A 85 5.65 -2.34 -11.60
CA TRP A 85 5.90 -1.96 -12.98
C TRP A 85 6.79 -0.72 -13.08
N VAL A 86 6.50 0.35 -12.32
CA VAL A 86 7.31 1.59 -12.33
C VAL A 86 8.77 1.32 -11.93
N ILE A 87 8.99 0.53 -10.88
CA ILE A 87 10.34 0.21 -10.39
C ILE A 87 11.01 -0.80 -11.33
N GLY A 88 10.31 -1.87 -11.70
CA GLY A 88 10.85 -3.01 -12.45
C GLY A 88 11.04 -2.79 -13.95
N ARG A 89 10.40 -1.78 -14.58
CA ARG A 89 10.32 -1.61 -16.06
C ARG A 89 11.61 -1.78 -16.88
N ARG A 90 12.79 -1.63 -16.28
CA ARG A 90 14.12 -1.77 -16.94
C ARG A 90 15.08 -2.66 -16.14
N SER A 91 14.56 -3.59 -15.37
CA SER A 91 15.35 -4.47 -14.51
C SER A 91 15.50 -5.85 -15.15
N ASP A 92 16.73 -6.30 -15.32
CA ASP A 92 17.03 -7.67 -15.77
C ASP A 92 16.77 -8.72 -14.69
N THR A 93 16.59 -8.30 -13.43
CA THR A 93 16.30 -9.18 -12.29
C THR A 93 14.80 -9.35 -12.01
N GLN A 94 13.93 -8.76 -12.84
CA GLN A 94 12.48 -8.88 -12.67
C GLN A 94 11.99 -10.26 -13.15
N THR A 95 11.89 -11.21 -12.23
CA THR A 95 11.20 -12.49 -12.44
C THR A 95 9.75 -12.41 -11.96
N GLY A 96 8.87 -13.24 -12.54
CA GLY A 96 7.46 -13.31 -12.14
C GLY A 96 7.27 -13.64 -10.66
N LEU A 97 8.13 -14.50 -10.08
CA LEU A 97 8.08 -14.84 -8.66
C LEU A 97 8.41 -13.64 -7.77
N ILE A 98 9.46 -12.88 -8.08
CA ILE A 98 9.83 -11.67 -7.30
C ILE A 98 8.71 -10.64 -7.39
N TRP A 99 8.08 -10.51 -8.55
CA TRP A 99 6.93 -9.61 -8.74
C TRP A 99 5.73 -10.00 -7.88
N ILE A 100 5.38 -11.29 -7.82
CA ILE A 100 4.28 -11.81 -6.99
C ILE A 100 4.60 -11.60 -5.50
N LEU A 101 5.81 -11.98 -5.07
CA LEU A 101 6.25 -11.81 -3.68
C LEU A 101 6.26 -10.34 -3.26
N TRP A 102 6.67 -9.46 -4.15
CA TRP A 102 6.64 -8.02 -3.91
C TRP A 102 5.22 -7.49 -3.71
N CYS A 103 4.29 -7.89 -4.57
CA CYS A 103 2.89 -7.46 -4.47
C CYS A 103 2.26 -8.00 -3.20
N PHE A 104 2.47 -9.29 -2.89
CA PHE A 104 1.96 -9.92 -1.68
C PHE A 104 2.53 -9.26 -0.42
N GLY A 105 3.85 -9.06 -0.36
CA GLY A 105 4.49 -8.36 0.75
C GLY A 105 4.00 -6.91 0.88
N GLY A 106 3.75 -6.22 -0.24
CA GLY A 106 3.14 -4.89 -0.22
C GLY A 106 1.74 -4.88 0.38
N VAL A 107 0.90 -5.88 0.08
CA VAL A 107 -0.43 -6.04 0.70
C VAL A 107 -0.31 -6.24 2.21
N VAL A 108 0.61 -7.11 2.65
CA VAL A 108 0.88 -7.35 4.08
C VAL A 108 1.38 -6.08 4.77
N VAL A 109 2.35 -5.37 4.19
CA VAL A 109 2.85 -4.09 4.72
C VAL A 109 1.72 -3.06 4.85
N SER A 110 0.83 -3.00 3.85
CA SER A 110 -0.31 -2.10 3.89
C SER A 110 -1.26 -2.45 5.03
N PHE A 111 -1.52 -3.75 5.24
CA PHE A 111 -2.38 -4.24 6.32
C PHE A 111 -1.77 -3.98 7.70
N VAL A 112 -0.48 -4.25 7.87
CA VAL A 112 0.24 -3.96 9.13
C VAL A 112 0.20 -2.47 9.43
N ALA A 113 0.41 -1.62 8.43
CA ALA A 113 0.32 -0.16 8.59
C ALA A 113 -1.10 0.32 8.94
N ASP A 114 -2.14 -0.47 8.66
CA ASP A 114 -3.52 -0.15 9.02
C ASP A 114 -3.84 -0.30 10.50
N PHE A 115 -3.04 -1.06 11.26
CA PHE A 115 -3.19 -1.11 12.72
C PHE A 115 -2.90 0.22 13.41
N ALA A 116 -2.15 1.12 12.75
CA ALA A 116 -1.95 2.47 13.25
C ALA A 116 -3.16 3.42 13.03
N SER A 117 -4.22 2.94 12.38
CA SER A 117 -5.48 3.68 12.25
C SER A 117 -6.17 3.84 13.62
N PRO A 118 -7.03 4.86 13.81
CA PRO A 118 -7.78 5.03 15.07
C PRO A 118 -8.55 3.76 15.47
N GLN A 119 -9.23 3.14 14.49
CA GLN A 119 -9.98 1.89 14.67
C GLN A 119 -9.07 0.72 15.07
N GLY A 120 -7.85 0.67 14.52
CA GLY A 120 -6.87 -0.38 14.83
C GLY A 120 -6.28 -0.27 16.22
N ILE A 121 -6.04 0.95 16.69
CA ILE A 121 -5.59 1.22 18.06
C ILE A 121 -6.68 0.82 19.08
N GLU A 122 -7.95 0.94 18.70
CA GLU A 122 -9.10 0.51 19.49
C GLU A 122 -9.36 -1.02 19.41
N GLY A 123 -8.57 -1.77 18.64
CA GLY A 123 -8.68 -3.23 18.53
C GLY A 123 -9.73 -3.72 17.51
N HIS A 124 -10.29 -2.82 16.71
CA HIS A 124 -11.24 -3.17 15.64
C HIS A 124 -10.51 -3.64 14.36
N PHE A 125 -11.20 -4.45 13.56
CA PHE A 125 -10.68 -4.93 12.28
C PHE A 125 -10.47 -3.75 11.32
N CYS A 126 -9.20 -3.46 11.01
CA CYS A 126 -8.83 -2.26 10.28
C CYS A 126 -9.11 -2.43 8.78
N VAL A 127 -10.13 -1.75 8.27
CA VAL A 127 -10.37 -1.69 6.81
C VAL A 127 -9.46 -0.65 6.13
N GLY A 128 -8.76 0.16 6.93
CA GLY A 128 -7.49 0.72 6.53
C GLY A 128 -7.58 1.69 5.35
N ARG A 129 -8.40 2.74 5.48
CA ARG A 129 -8.33 3.92 4.63
C ARG A 129 -8.58 5.17 5.45
N CYS A 130 -7.87 6.26 5.14
CA CYS A 130 -7.99 7.54 5.84
C CYS A 130 -9.40 8.19 5.76
N LEU A 131 -10.34 7.59 5.04
CA LEU A 131 -11.63 8.15 4.64
C LEU A 131 -12.78 7.13 4.66
N CYS A 132 -12.58 5.94 5.25
CA CYS A 132 -13.63 4.93 5.39
C CYS A 132 -13.85 4.58 6.86
#